data_AF-A0A926Z5Y4-F1
#
_entry.id   AF-A0A926Z5Y4-F1
#
_cell.length_a   1.000
_cell.length_b   1.000
_cell.length_c   1.000
_cell.angle_alpha   90.00
_cell.angle_beta   90.00
_cell.angle_gamma   90.00
#
_symmetry.space_group_name_H-M   'P 1'
#
loop_
_entity.id
_entity.type
_entity.pdbx_description
1 polymer ?
#
loop_
_entity_poly.entity_id
_entity_poly.type
_entity_poly.pdbx_seq_one_letter_code
_entity_poly.pdbx_strand_id
1 'polypeptide(L)'
;MYNLPNSHSLNIPALSELFNSTTNSYKYLYFLSLLDIIKRKNFNRFNRSLLISFREITIEMLANAWYPYKYFNLSFGKQDQISNKLDELELDIAEIILKTDPDKTILRITLNNQNIDDFIDFINRYVPYRLIRPFFQQETRRLKDYDVNPNIINLANNEFNIRKPLYCFDAEEQKDCNSIILHPEWVIYLEENYTIVRNWVSWEWITYMEKRNPNISNIANKLFIS
;
A
#
# COMPACT_ATOMS: atom_id res chain seq x y z
N MET A 1 -6.16 15.33 14.53
CA MET A 1 -6.07 15.05 13.09
C MET A 1 -4.64 15.34 12.66
N TYR A 2 -3.95 14.36 12.08
CA TYR A 2 -2.65 14.62 11.45
C TYR A 2 -2.89 15.43 10.18
N ASN A 3 -2.39 16.66 10.15
CA ASN A 3 -2.49 17.51 8.96
C ASN A 3 -1.32 17.16 8.03
N LEU A 4 -1.64 16.65 6.85
CA LEU A 4 -0.67 16.47 5.78
C LEU A 4 -0.17 17.85 5.30
N PRO A 5 1.13 18.03 5.00
CA PRO A 5 1.66 19.28 4.49
C PRO A 5 0.94 19.68 3.20
N ASN A 6 0.56 20.96 3.08
CA ASN A 6 -0.12 21.44 1.87
C ASN A 6 0.84 21.46 0.68
N SER A 7 0.28 21.35 -0.52
CA SER A 7 0.97 21.59 -1.79
C SER A 7 0.07 22.42 -2.69
N HIS A 8 0.65 23.39 -3.41
CA HIS A 8 -0.08 24.21 -4.37
C HIS A 8 -0.38 23.48 -5.68
N SER A 9 0.35 22.40 -5.99
CA SER A 9 0.25 21.68 -7.26
C SER A 9 -0.40 20.30 -7.14
N LEU A 10 -0.58 19.78 -5.92
CA LEU A 10 -1.10 18.44 -5.66
C LEU A 10 -2.40 18.48 -4.86
N ASN A 11 -3.27 17.50 -5.13
CA ASN A 11 -4.55 17.35 -4.43
C ASN A 11 -4.34 16.64 -3.07
N ILE A 12 -3.85 17.38 -2.08
CA ILE A 12 -3.67 16.89 -0.70
C ILE A 12 -5.00 16.42 -0.07
N PRO A 13 -6.16 17.07 -0.30
CA PRO A 13 -7.44 16.53 0.13
C PRO A 13 -7.71 15.12 -0.40
N ALA A 14 -7.47 14.83 -1.68
CA ALA A 14 -7.65 13.46 -2.19
C ALA A 14 -6.70 12.46 -1.53
N LEU A 15 -5.47 12.86 -1.18
CA LEU A 15 -4.54 12.02 -0.43
C LEU A 15 -5.04 11.72 0.99
N SER A 16 -5.60 12.70 1.71
CA SER A 16 -6.10 12.45 3.06
C SER A 16 -7.32 11.52 3.09
N GLU A 17 -8.02 11.36 1.96
CA GLU A 17 -9.22 10.52 1.83
C GLU A 17 -8.94 9.07 1.38
N LEU A 18 -7.67 8.66 1.18
CA LEU A 18 -7.32 7.30 0.71
C LEU A 18 -8.02 6.18 1.50
N PHE A 19 -8.20 6.38 2.81
CA PHE A 19 -8.73 5.40 3.75
C PHE A 19 -10.18 5.64 4.20
N ASN A 20 -10.91 6.59 3.61
CA ASN A 20 -12.30 6.91 4.00
C ASN A 20 -13.28 5.73 3.82
N SER A 21 -12.96 4.80 2.92
CA SER A 21 -13.75 3.59 2.68
C SER A 21 -12.84 2.37 2.75
N THR A 22 -12.76 1.76 3.93
CA THR A 22 -11.97 0.55 4.21
C THR A 22 -12.81 -0.48 4.97
N THR A 23 -12.69 -1.74 4.55
CA THR A 23 -13.32 -2.89 5.23
C THR A 23 -12.25 -3.83 5.77
N ASN A 24 -11.18 -4.00 5.00
CA ASN A 24 -10.00 -4.82 5.26
C ASN A 24 -8.72 -3.96 5.34
N SER A 25 -7.59 -4.60 5.65
CA SER A 25 -6.30 -3.96 5.86
C SER A 25 -5.63 -3.47 4.58
N TYR A 26 -6.11 -3.93 3.41
CA TYR A 26 -5.32 -3.94 2.19
C TYR A 26 -4.88 -2.55 1.75
N LYS A 27 -5.74 -1.54 1.83
CA LYS A 27 -5.35 -0.16 1.47
C LYS A 27 -4.25 0.39 2.37
N TYR A 28 -4.34 0.15 3.69
CA TYR A 28 -3.35 0.61 4.66
C TYR A 28 -2.00 -0.05 4.38
N LEU A 29 -1.99 -1.38 4.27
CA LEU A 29 -0.78 -2.14 3.95
C LEU A 29 -0.22 -1.76 2.58
N TYR A 30 -1.06 -1.57 1.57
CA TYR A 30 -0.62 -1.20 0.22
C TYR A 30 0.07 0.16 0.22
N PHE A 31 -0.52 1.19 0.83
CA PHE A 31 0.09 2.52 0.86
C PHE A 31 1.32 2.58 1.77
N LEU A 32 1.31 1.92 2.94
CA LEU A 32 2.51 1.77 3.78
C LEU A 32 3.66 1.14 3.00
N SER A 33 3.37 0.04 2.31
CA SER A 33 4.34 -0.70 1.49
C SER A 33 4.86 0.14 0.35
N LEU A 34 3.99 0.94 -0.28
CA LEU A 34 4.39 1.88 -1.31
C LEU A 34 5.40 2.91 -0.78
N LEU A 35 5.16 3.51 0.39
CA LEU A 35 6.12 4.44 1.02
C LEU A 35 7.45 3.76 1.33
N ASP A 36 7.41 2.55 1.89
CA ASP A 36 8.62 1.79 2.24
C ASP A 36 9.43 1.42 0.97
N ILE A 37 8.77 1.05 -0.14
CA ILE A 37 9.42 0.81 -1.44
C ILE A 37 10.03 2.10 -1.99
N ILE A 38 9.29 3.19 -2.00
CA ILE A 38 9.76 4.48 -2.53
C ILE A 38 11.01 4.95 -1.78
N LYS A 39 10.99 4.88 -0.43
CA LYS A 39 12.16 5.22 0.39
C LYS A 39 13.36 4.32 0.11
N ARG A 40 13.15 3.00 -0.01
CA ARG A 40 14.24 2.06 -0.35
C ARG A 40 14.82 2.29 -1.74
N LYS A 41 13.99 2.69 -2.71
CA LYS A 41 14.43 3.12 -4.04
C LYS A 41 15.00 4.56 -4.05
N ASN A 42 15.25 5.15 -2.87
CA ASN A 42 15.79 6.50 -2.69
C ASN A 42 15.03 7.54 -3.51
N PHE A 43 13.68 7.44 -3.51
CA PHE A 43 12.77 8.34 -4.23
C PHE A 43 13.09 8.49 -5.73
N ASN A 44 13.78 7.51 -6.32
CA ASN A 44 14.28 7.54 -7.69
C ASN A 44 14.99 8.87 -8.06
N ARG A 45 15.88 9.36 -7.18
CA ARG A 45 16.60 10.65 -7.34
C ARG A 45 17.23 10.91 -8.72
N PHE A 46 17.47 9.88 -9.51
CA PHE A 46 18.08 9.96 -10.84
C PHE A 46 17.09 9.86 -12.00
N ASN A 47 15.86 9.36 -11.78
CA ASN A 47 14.83 9.25 -12.81
C ASN A 47 13.46 9.60 -12.19
N ARG A 48 12.84 10.69 -12.63
CA ARG A 48 11.64 11.24 -11.97
C ARG A 48 10.38 10.40 -12.15
N SER A 49 10.40 9.34 -12.96
CA SER A 49 9.30 8.38 -13.09
C SER A 49 9.65 7.09 -12.35
N LEU A 50 8.89 6.77 -11.30
CA LEU A 50 9.14 5.59 -10.47
C LEU A 50 8.11 4.49 -10.77
N LEU A 51 8.56 3.48 -11.49
CA LEU A 51 7.81 2.26 -11.78
C LEU A 51 7.92 1.28 -10.58
N ILE A 52 6.77 0.79 -10.12
CA ILE A 52 6.70 -0.21 -9.05
C ILE A 52 5.70 -1.27 -9.46
N SER A 53 6.18 -2.52 -9.57
CA SER A 53 5.31 -3.64 -9.93
C SER A 53 4.36 -4.00 -8.80
N PHE A 54 3.20 -4.57 -9.15
CA PHE A 54 2.27 -5.09 -8.16
C PHE A 54 2.86 -6.23 -7.32
N ARG A 55 3.79 -7.01 -7.90
CA ARG A 55 4.55 -8.03 -7.16
C ARG A 55 5.39 -7.39 -6.05
N GLU A 56 6.15 -6.33 -6.36
CA GLU A 56 6.94 -5.61 -5.35
C GLU A 56 6.07 -5.10 -4.21
N ILE A 57 4.91 -4.53 -4.52
CA ILE A 57 3.98 -4.01 -3.51
C ILE A 57 3.41 -5.14 -2.67
N THR A 58 2.96 -6.23 -3.28
CA THR A 58 2.38 -7.38 -2.57
C THR A 58 3.39 -8.06 -1.64
N ILE A 59 4.64 -8.20 -2.09
CA ILE A 59 5.73 -8.72 -1.24
C ILE A 59 5.96 -7.81 -0.03
N GLU A 60 6.00 -6.50 -0.23
CA GLU A 60 6.20 -5.58 0.88
C GLU A 60 4.97 -5.53 1.81
N MET A 61 3.75 -5.72 1.30
CA MET A 61 2.54 -5.86 2.11
C MET A 61 2.63 -7.09 3.03
N LEU A 62 3.01 -8.24 2.49
CA LEU A 62 3.20 -9.47 3.26
C LEU A 62 4.34 -9.30 4.27
N ALA A 63 5.44 -8.66 3.89
CA ALA A 63 6.56 -8.38 4.78
C ALA A 63 6.16 -7.46 5.95
N ASN A 64 5.36 -6.42 5.67
CA ASN A 64 4.81 -5.52 6.68
C ASN A 64 3.79 -6.20 7.62
N ALA A 65 3.09 -7.22 7.13
CA ALA A 65 2.09 -7.95 7.91
C ALA A 65 2.66 -9.14 8.69
N TRP A 66 3.81 -9.69 8.26
CA TRP A 66 4.35 -10.94 8.80
C TRP A 66 4.59 -10.87 10.32
N TYR A 67 5.33 -9.88 10.80
CA TYR A 67 5.64 -9.74 12.22
C TYR A 67 4.41 -9.48 13.10
N PRO A 68 3.55 -8.49 12.78
CA PRO A 68 2.27 -8.30 13.47
C PRO A 68 1.46 -9.59 13.61
N TYR A 69 1.40 -10.40 12.55
CA TYR A 69 0.61 -11.62 12.53
C TYR A 69 1.31 -12.80 13.20
N LYS A 70 2.47 -13.23 12.68
CA LYS A 70 3.14 -14.46 13.11
C LYS A 70 3.72 -14.39 14.50
N TYR A 71 4.22 -13.23 14.91
CA TYR A 71 4.88 -13.08 16.21
C TYR A 71 3.95 -12.55 17.29
N PHE A 72 3.15 -11.53 16.96
CA PHE A 72 2.26 -10.89 17.92
C PHE A 72 0.82 -11.40 17.89
N ASN A 73 0.49 -12.31 16.97
CA ASN A 73 -0.84 -12.89 16.80
C ASN A 73 -1.94 -11.82 16.64
N LEU A 74 -1.62 -10.70 15.98
CA LEU A 74 -2.59 -9.65 15.70
C LEU A 74 -3.55 -10.09 14.59
N SER A 75 -4.84 -9.86 14.79
CA SER A 75 -5.87 -10.07 13.78
C SER A 75 -6.02 -8.86 12.87
N PHE A 76 -5.96 -9.07 11.56
CA PHE A 76 -6.31 -8.03 10.57
C PHE A 76 -7.83 -7.93 10.31
N GLY A 77 -8.63 -8.74 10.99
CA GLY A 77 -10.09 -8.82 10.84
C GLY A 77 -10.54 -10.10 10.13
N LYS A 78 -11.77 -10.54 10.40
CA LYS A 78 -12.29 -11.86 9.98
C LYS A 78 -12.36 -12.09 8.46
N GLN A 79 -12.59 -11.01 7.70
CA GLN A 79 -12.70 -11.09 6.22
C GLN A 79 -11.36 -10.88 5.52
N ASP A 80 -10.33 -10.51 6.27
CA ASP A 80 -9.00 -10.22 5.75
C ASP A 80 -8.26 -11.52 5.41
N GLN A 81 -7.63 -11.56 4.23
CA GLN A 81 -6.96 -12.76 3.70
C GLN A 81 -5.43 -12.70 3.85
N ILE A 82 -4.86 -11.62 4.39
CA ILE A 82 -3.40 -11.51 4.57
C ILE A 82 -2.89 -12.61 5.50
N SER A 83 -3.56 -12.84 6.63
CA SER A 83 -3.23 -13.90 7.59
C SER A 83 -3.28 -15.29 6.95
N ASN A 84 -4.35 -15.58 6.21
CA ASN A 84 -4.51 -16.86 5.51
C ASN A 84 -3.36 -17.08 4.52
N LYS A 85 -3.04 -16.07 3.70
CA LYS A 85 -1.92 -16.19 2.77
C LYS A 85 -0.60 -16.40 3.49
N LEU A 86 -0.34 -15.71 4.60
CA LEU A 86 0.88 -15.90 5.39
C LEU A 86 0.96 -17.29 6.06
N ASP A 87 -0.17 -17.95 6.33
CA ASP A 87 -0.19 -19.33 6.83
C ASP A 87 0.05 -20.37 5.74
N GLU A 88 -0.41 -20.10 4.51
CA GLU A 88 -0.14 -20.95 3.35
C GLU A 88 1.34 -20.94 2.92
N LEU A 89 2.07 -19.87 3.24
CA LEU A 89 3.46 -19.73 2.86
C LEU A 89 4.39 -20.48 3.82
N GLU A 90 5.13 -21.44 3.27
CA GLU A 90 6.19 -22.17 3.98
C GLU A 90 7.45 -21.30 4.09
N LEU A 91 7.47 -20.44 5.10
CA LEU A 91 8.57 -19.53 5.39
C LEU A 91 9.51 -20.16 6.43
N ASP A 92 10.50 -20.91 5.97
CA ASP A 92 11.50 -21.61 6.80
C ASP A 92 12.58 -20.66 7.38
N ILE A 93 12.13 -19.62 8.09
CA ILE A 93 12.96 -18.45 8.44
C ILE A 93 12.57 -17.80 9.78
N ALA A 94 11.56 -18.32 10.49
CA ALA A 94 10.95 -17.62 11.62
C ALA A 94 11.96 -17.25 12.72
N GLU A 95 12.91 -18.13 13.08
CA GLU A 95 13.85 -17.86 14.16
C GLU A 95 15.03 -16.94 13.75
N ILE A 96 15.46 -17.00 12.49
CA ILE A 96 16.57 -16.20 11.97
C ILE A 96 16.11 -14.75 11.78
N ILE A 97 14.95 -14.54 11.16
CA ILE A 97 14.39 -13.21 10.90
C ILE A 97 14.20 -12.43 12.21
N LEU A 98 13.65 -13.07 13.23
CA LEU A 98 13.40 -12.48 14.56
C LEU A 98 14.66 -11.92 15.23
N LYS A 99 15.85 -12.42 14.89
CA LYS A 99 17.12 -12.05 15.53
C LYS A 99 18.00 -11.13 14.69
N THR A 100 17.85 -11.10 13.36
CA THR A 100 18.86 -10.50 12.48
C THR A 100 18.34 -9.71 11.28
N ASP A 101 17.02 -9.52 11.10
CA ASP A 101 16.46 -8.87 9.91
C ASP A 101 15.60 -7.61 10.19
N PRO A 102 16.15 -6.56 10.83
CA PRO A 102 15.38 -5.35 11.17
C PRO A 102 14.80 -4.65 9.93
N ASP A 103 15.52 -4.72 8.80
CA ASP A 103 15.09 -4.13 7.55
C ASP A 103 14.09 -5.00 6.78
N LYS A 104 13.77 -6.23 7.21
CA LYS A 104 12.96 -7.24 6.49
C LYS A 104 13.56 -7.73 5.16
N THR A 105 14.88 -7.65 4.98
CA THR A 105 15.59 -8.05 3.75
C THR A 105 15.50 -9.55 3.48
N ILE A 106 15.81 -10.38 4.47
CA ILE A 106 15.71 -11.85 4.36
C ILE A 106 14.25 -12.25 4.13
N LEU A 107 13.32 -11.61 4.85
CA LEU A 107 11.89 -11.86 4.69
C LEU A 107 11.42 -11.57 3.26
N ARG A 108 11.79 -10.42 2.69
CA ARG A 108 11.45 -10.06 1.30
C ARG A 108 12.04 -11.03 0.28
N ILE A 109 13.30 -11.43 0.44
CA ILE A 109 13.95 -12.40 -0.45
C ILE A 109 13.17 -13.73 -0.41
N THR A 110 12.83 -14.19 0.79
CA THR A 110 12.11 -15.46 0.97
C THR A 110 10.71 -15.39 0.37
N LEU A 111 9.96 -14.32 0.64
CA LEU A 111 8.64 -14.08 0.03
C LEU A 111 8.71 -13.99 -1.50
N ASN A 112 9.76 -13.36 -2.05
CA ASN A 112 9.92 -13.24 -3.50
C ASN A 112 10.16 -14.58 -4.20
N ASN A 113 10.71 -15.57 -3.49
CA ASN A 113 10.93 -16.93 -4.00
C ASN A 113 9.68 -17.81 -3.90
N GLN A 114 8.60 -17.34 -3.26
CA GLN A 114 7.34 -18.06 -3.17
C GLN A 114 6.46 -17.79 -4.40
N ASN A 115 5.59 -18.75 -4.73
CA ASN A 115 4.50 -18.50 -5.67
C ASN A 115 3.36 -17.78 -4.94
N ILE A 116 3.17 -16.51 -5.28
CA ILE A 116 2.15 -15.62 -4.70
C ILE A 116 1.28 -14.98 -5.78
N ASP A 117 1.29 -15.51 -7.00
CA ASP A 117 0.65 -14.89 -8.16
C ASP A 117 -0.88 -14.83 -7.98
N ASP A 118 -1.46 -15.86 -7.37
CA ASP A 118 -2.86 -15.89 -6.94
C ASP A 118 -3.22 -14.73 -6.00
N PHE A 119 -2.32 -14.41 -5.08
CA PHE A 119 -2.54 -13.36 -4.09
C PHE A 119 -2.27 -11.96 -4.68
N ILE A 120 -1.31 -11.85 -5.60
CA ILE A 120 -1.10 -10.66 -6.42
C ILE A 120 -2.40 -10.34 -7.17
N ASP A 121 -2.99 -11.32 -7.88
CA ASP A 121 -4.26 -11.16 -8.59
C ASP A 121 -5.42 -10.77 -7.65
N PHE A 122 -5.47 -11.38 -6.47
CA PHE A 122 -6.47 -11.08 -5.45
C PHE A 122 -6.40 -9.61 -4.97
N ILE A 123 -5.20 -9.14 -4.59
CA ILE A 123 -4.98 -7.75 -4.16
C ILE A 123 -5.23 -6.78 -5.32
N ASN A 124 -4.67 -7.07 -6.49
CA ASN A 124 -4.76 -6.20 -7.66
C ASN A 124 -6.15 -6.09 -8.24
N ARG A 125 -7.03 -7.05 -7.98
CA ARG A 125 -8.42 -6.99 -8.45
C ARG A 125 -9.10 -5.67 -8.12
N TYR A 126 -8.78 -5.06 -6.97
CA TYR A 126 -9.43 -3.82 -6.54
C TYR A 126 -8.48 -2.79 -5.92
N VAL A 127 -7.52 -3.21 -5.11
CA VAL A 127 -6.78 -2.30 -4.21
C VAL A 127 -6.10 -1.15 -4.95
N PRO A 128 -5.30 -1.37 -6.02
CA PRO A 128 -4.61 -0.27 -6.69
C PRO A 128 -5.55 0.75 -7.31
N TYR A 129 -6.72 0.33 -7.81
CA TYR A 129 -7.71 1.23 -8.40
C TYR A 129 -8.53 1.97 -7.34
N ARG A 130 -8.96 1.25 -6.29
CA ARG A 130 -9.80 1.81 -5.23
C ARG A 130 -9.03 2.69 -4.25
N LEU A 131 -7.72 2.54 -4.16
CA LEU A 131 -6.86 3.40 -3.35
C LEU A 131 -6.90 4.83 -3.90
N ILE A 132 -6.62 5.03 -5.19
CA ILE A 132 -6.58 6.38 -5.80
C ILE A 132 -7.95 6.92 -6.24
N ARG A 133 -9.04 6.19 -5.99
CA ARG A 133 -10.40 6.66 -6.31
C ARG A 133 -10.74 8.07 -5.79
N PRO A 134 -10.29 8.53 -4.59
CA PRO A 134 -10.57 9.90 -4.14
C PRO A 134 -10.10 10.98 -5.11
N PHE A 135 -9.05 10.71 -5.91
CA PHE A 135 -8.61 11.64 -6.95
C PHE A 135 -9.67 11.83 -8.03
N PHE A 136 -10.58 10.89 -8.24
CA PHE A 136 -11.58 10.82 -9.31
C PHE A 136 -13.01 10.64 -8.78
N GLN A 137 -13.31 11.24 -7.62
CA GLN A 137 -14.56 10.97 -6.92
C GLN A 137 -15.79 11.45 -7.71
N GLN A 138 -15.69 12.56 -8.45
CA GLN A 138 -16.81 13.11 -9.21
C GLN A 138 -17.22 12.19 -10.36
N GLU A 139 -16.22 11.69 -11.09
CA GLU A 139 -16.36 10.80 -12.25
C GLU A 139 -16.84 9.42 -11.82
N THR A 140 -16.38 8.94 -10.66
CA THR A 140 -16.65 7.57 -10.20
C THR A 140 -17.86 7.43 -9.27
N ARG A 141 -18.55 8.52 -8.91
CA ARG A 141 -19.59 8.52 -7.85
C ARG A 141 -20.76 7.55 -8.12
N ARG A 142 -21.13 7.37 -9.38
CA ARG A 142 -22.32 6.59 -9.81
C ARG A 142 -21.99 5.36 -10.66
N LEU A 143 -20.71 5.03 -10.77
CA LEU A 143 -20.29 3.85 -11.51
C LEU A 143 -20.73 2.59 -10.78
N LYS A 144 -21.14 1.58 -11.56
CA LYS A 144 -21.30 0.23 -11.03
C LYS A 144 -19.92 -0.34 -10.71
N ASP A 145 -19.86 -1.31 -9.81
CA ASP A 145 -18.59 -1.82 -9.29
C ASP A 145 -17.63 -2.31 -10.39
N TYR A 146 -18.16 -3.01 -11.40
CA TYR A 146 -17.38 -3.52 -12.54
C TYR A 146 -16.84 -2.41 -13.46
N ASP A 147 -17.45 -1.22 -13.45
CA ASP A 147 -17.02 -0.08 -14.27
C ASP A 147 -15.92 0.75 -13.59
N VAL A 148 -15.72 0.59 -12.27
CA VAL A 148 -14.80 1.48 -11.52
C VAL A 148 -13.36 1.34 -11.98
N ASN A 149 -12.83 0.12 -12.10
CA ASN A 149 -11.42 -0.06 -12.41
C ASN A 149 -11.05 0.41 -13.81
N PRO A 150 -11.79 0.05 -14.90
CA PRO A 150 -11.49 0.56 -16.23
C PRO A 150 -11.54 2.10 -16.30
N ASN A 151 -12.50 2.72 -15.61
CA ASN A 151 -12.58 4.18 -15.55
C ASN A 151 -11.40 4.81 -14.78
N ILE A 152 -10.98 4.21 -13.67
CA ILE A 152 -9.80 4.68 -12.92
C ILE A 152 -8.54 4.56 -13.77
N ILE A 153 -8.34 3.47 -14.51
CA ILE A 153 -7.19 3.32 -15.42
C ILE A 153 -7.21 4.41 -16.48
N ASN A 154 -8.35 4.57 -17.17
CA ASN A 154 -8.49 5.57 -18.22
C ASN A 154 -8.21 6.99 -17.70
N LEU A 155 -8.83 7.38 -16.59
CA LEU A 155 -8.65 8.72 -15.99
C LEU A 155 -7.22 8.92 -15.49
N ALA A 156 -6.64 7.94 -14.79
CA ALA A 156 -5.29 8.07 -14.25
C ALA A 156 -4.22 8.18 -15.34
N ASN A 157 -4.37 7.44 -16.44
CA ASN A 157 -3.44 7.48 -17.57
C ASN A 157 -3.64 8.76 -18.40
N ASN A 158 -4.88 9.12 -18.77
CA ASN A 158 -5.16 10.25 -19.65
C ASN A 158 -5.02 11.61 -18.97
N GLU A 159 -5.32 11.70 -17.66
CA GLU A 159 -5.22 12.95 -16.90
C GLU A 159 -3.92 13.04 -16.07
N PHE A 160 -2.95 12.15 -16.30
CA PHE A 160 -1.76 12.02 -15.45
C PHE A 160 -1.03 13.34 -15.21
N ASN A 161 -0.80 14.12 -16.27
CA ASN A 161 -0.08 15.40 -16.18
C ASN A 161 -0.98 16.60 -15.84
N ILE A 162 -2.31 16.46 -15.92
CA ILE A 162 -3.28 17.55 -15.69
C ILE A 162 -3.75 17.51 -14.24
N ARG A 163 -4.27 16.36 -13.83
CA ARG A 163 -4.85 16.15 -12.49
C ARG A 163 -3.83 15.67 -11.46
N LYS A 164 -2.73 15.08 -11.94
CA LYS A 164 -1.62 14.59 -11.12
C LYS A 164 -2.13 13.65 -10.02
N PRO A 165 -2.78 12.53 -10.37
CA PRO A 165 -3.08 11.49 -9.40
C PRO A 165 -1.79 10.94 -8.80
N LEU A 166 -1.88 10.23 -7.66
CA LEU A 166 -0.72 9.64 -7.00
C LEU A 166 0.13 8.79 -7.97
N TYR A 167 -0.52 8.00 -8.80
CA TYR A 167 0.08 7.20 -9.85
C TYR A 167 -0.89 6.95 -11.01
N CYS A 168 -0.35 6.51 -12.14
CA CYS A 168 -1.07 5.88 -13.24
C CYS A 168 -0.62 4.42 -13.44
N PHE A 169 -1.10 3.75 -14.49
CA PHE A 169 -0.87 2.33 -14.76
C PHE A 169 -0.03 2.13 -16.02
N ASP A 170 0.70 1.03 -16.09
CA ASP A 170 1.58 0.69 -17.23
C ASP A 170 0.86 0.13 -18.46
N ALA A 171 -0.48 -0.04 -18.38
CA ALA A 171 -1.32 -0.47 -19.49
C ALA A 171 -2.71 0.21 -19.47
N GLU A 172 -3.45 0.08 -20.57
CA GLU A 172 -4.81 0.62 -20.72
C GLU A 172 -5.91 -0.34 -20.24
N GLU A 173 -5.67 -1.64 -20.34
CA GLU A 173 -6.59 -2.68 -19.86
C GLU A 173 -6.10 -3.26 -18.54
N GLN A 174 -7.05 -3.51 -17.61
CA GLN A 174 -6.73 -4.04 -16.28
C GLN A 174 -5.93 -5.35 -16.32
N LYS A 175 -6.24 -6.23 -17.28
CA LYS A 175 -5.60 -7.56 -17.40
C LYS A 175 -4.11 -7.48 -17.76
N ASP A 176 -3.69 -6.38 -18.38
CA ASP A 176 -2.32 -6.15 -18.86
C ASP A 176 -1.53 -5.26 -17.90
N CYS A 177 -2.19 -4.68 -16.89
CA CYS A 177 -1.53 -3.87 -15.86
C CYS A 177 -0.69 -4.76 -14.94
N ASN A 178 0.60 -4.46 -14.83
CA ASN A 178 1.53 -5.17 -13.96
C ASN A 178 2.19 -4.23 -12.94
N SER A 179 2.13 -2.93 -13.19
CA SER A 179 2.82 -1.92 -12.41
C SER A 179 2.04 -0.62 -12.31
N ILE A 180 2.43 0.18 -11.32
CA ILE A 180 2.05 1.59 -11.23
C ILE A 180 3.25 2.48 -11.55
N ILE A 181 2.96 3.65 -12.10
CA ILE A 181 3.93 4.70 -12.39
C ILE A 181 3.58 5.90 -11.52
N LEU A 182 4.42 6.19 -10.53
CA LEU A 182 4.20 7.30 -9.60
C LEU A 182 4.38 8.63 -10.33
N HIS A 183 3.52 9.58 -10.03
CA HIS A 183 3.66 10.92 -10.59
C HIS A 183 4.91 11.61 -10.00
N PRO A 184 5.77 12.23 -10.84
CA PRO A 184 7.00 12.88 -10.38
C PRO A 184 6.82 13.87 -9.22
N GLU A 185 5.79 14.72 -9.28
CA GLU A 185 5.52 15.69 -8.22
C GLU A 185 5.09 15.04 -6.90
N TRP A 186 4.39 13.89 -6.97
CA TRP A 186 4.09 13.12 -5.77
C TRP A 186 5.34 12.50 -5.17
N VAL A 187 6.28 12.01 -6.00
CA VAL A 187 7.58 11.49 -5.51
C VAL A 187 8.35 12.57 -4.76
N ILE A 188 8.43 13.80 -5.32
CA ILE A 188 9.08 14.95 -4.67
C ILE A 188 8.39 15.28 -3.34
N TYR A 189 7.05 15.43 -3.36
CA TYR A 189 6.29 15.72 -2.15
C TYR A 189 6.49 14.65 -1.07
N LEU A 190 6.48 13.37 -1.45
CA LEU A 190 6.69 12.25 -0.53
C LEU A 190 8.13 12.21 0.01
N GLU A 191 9.14 12.62 -0.77
CA GLU A 191 10.52 12.74 -0.29
C GLU A 191 10.63 13.84 0.77
N GLU A 192 10.14 15.04 0.46
CA GLU A 192 10.21 16.21 1.35
C GLU A 192 9.41 16.01 2.64
N ASN A 193 8.31 15.27 2.57
CA ASN A 193 7.35 15.12 3.67
C ASN A 193 7.27 13.69 4.23
N TYR A 194 8.25 12.84 3.91
CA TYR A 194 8.19 11.40 4.18
C TYR A 194 7.78 11.07 5.62
N THR A 195 8.44 11.66 6.61
CA THR A 195 8.17 11.39 8.03
C THR A 195 6.73 11.74 8.42
N ILE A 196 6.20 12.86 7.92
CA ILE A 196 4.85 13.31 8.24
C ILE A 196 3.81 12.40 7.58
N VAL A 197 4.00 12.09 6.29
CA VAL A 197 3.10 11.19 5.55
C VAL A 197 3.14 9.78 6.15
N ARG A 198 4.34 9.27 6.49
CA ARG A 198 4.53 7.96 7.12
C ARG A 198 3.83 7.90 8.48
N ASN A 199 3.95 8.93 9.30
CA ASN A 199 3.26 9.01 10.60
C ASN A 199 1.74 9.07 10.44
N TRP A 200 1.24 9.82 9.45
CA TRP A 200 -0.19 9.87 9.15
C TRP A 200 -0.74 8.48 8.79
N VAL A 201 -0.14 7.77 7.84
CA VAL A 201 -0.62 6.42 7.49
C VAL A 201 -0.42 5.43 8.65
N SER A 202 0.65 5.57 9.44
CA SER A 202 0.84 4.75 10.65
C SER A 202 -0.31 4.91 11.64
N TRP A 203 -0.77 6.14 11.85
CA TRP A 203 -1.88 6.43 12.75
C TRP A 203 -3.21 5.84 12.25
N GLU A 204 -3.48 6.00 10.96
CA GLU A 204 -4.63 5.40 10.29
C GLU A 204 -4.62 3.85 10.41
N TRP A 205 -3.44 3.25 10.27
CA TRP A 205 -3.23 1.82 10.43
C TRP A 205 -3.40 1.34 11.88
N ILE A 206 -2.82 2.03 12.86
CA ILE A 206 -3.00 1.73 14.29
C ILE A 206 -4.48 1.77 14.64
N THR A 207 -5.19 2.83 14.24
CA THR A 207 -6.62 3.01 14.52
C THR A 207 -7.45 1.86 13.93
N TYR A 208 -7.11 1.39 12.73
CA TYR A 208 -7.73 0.22 12.13
C TYR A 208 -7.49 -1.05 12.94
N MET A 209 -6.26 -1.26 13.40
CA MET A 209 -5.82 -2.47 14.10
C MET A 209 -6.33 -2.56 15.54
N GLU A 210 -6.42 -1.44 16.25
CA GLU A 210 -6.99 -1.36 17.60
C GLU A 210 -8.44 -1.86 17.64
N LYS A 211 -9.24 -1.45 16.66
CA LYS A 211 -10.64 -1.90 16.55
C LYS A 211 -10.78 -3.42 16.37
N ARG A 212 -9.75 -4.09 15.84
CA ARG A 212 -9.75 -5.53 15.55
C ARG A 212 -9.05 -6.35 16.62
N ASN A 213 -8.35 -5.69 17.53
CA ASN A 213 -7.58 -6.31 18.60
C ASN A 213 -7.86 -5.61 19.94
N PRO A 214 -9.13 -5.49 20.38
CA PRO A 214 -9.53 -4.65 21.51
C PRO A 214 -8.89 -5.06 22.84
N ASN A 215 -8.46 -6.32 22.96
CA ASN A 215 -7.85 -6.87 24.18
C ASN A 215 -6.31 -6.83 24.15
N ILE A 216 -5.70 -6.28 23.10
CA ILE A 216 -4.26 -6.25 22.95
C ILE A 216 -3.76 -4.83 23.20
N SER A 217 -2.95 -4.66 24.24
CA SER A 217 -2.28 -3.39 24.53
C SER A 217 -1.05 -3.18 23.63
N ASN A 218 -0.68 -1.90 23.50
CA ASN A 218 0.53 -1.46 22.81
C ASN A 218 0.65 -1.95 21.35
N ILE A 219 -0.45 -1.81 20.59
CA ILE A 219 -0.50 -2.23 19.19
C ILE A 219 0.52 -1.47 18.33
N ALA A 220 0.76 -0.19 18.60
CA ALA A 220 1.75 0.60 17.86
C ALA A 220 3.13 -0.07 17.84
N ASN A 221 3.66 -0.49 19.01
CA ASN A 221 4.98 -1.15 19.09
C ASN A 221 4.98 -2.55 18.44
N LYS A 222 3.82 -3.19 18.32
CA LYS A 222 3.69 -4.51 17.67
C LYS A 222 3.58 -4.40 16.16
N LEU A 223 3.09 -3.26 15.65
CA LEU A 223 2.99 -2.97 14.22
C LEU A 223 4.30 -2.46 13.63
N PHE A 224 5.04 -1.67 14.41
CA PHE A 224 6.29 -1.04 13.97
C PHE A 224 7.41 -1.47 14.90
N ILE A 225 7.91 -2.69 14.68
CA ILE A 225 9.12 -3.15 15.37
C ILE A 225 10.27 -2.22 14.95
N SER A 226 10.90 -1.60 15.93
CA SER A 226 12.11 -0.78 15.81
C SER A 226 13.36 -1.63 15.90
#